data_AF-A0A359CK70-F1
#
_entry.id   AF-A0A359CK70-F1
#
_cell.length_a   1.000
_cell.length_b   1.000
_cell.length_c   1.000
_cell.angle_alpha   90.00
_cell.angle_beta   90.00
_cell.angle_gamma   90.00
#
_symmetry.space_group_name_H-M   'P 1'
#
loop_
_entity.id
_entity.type
_entity.pdbx_description
1 polymer ?
#
loop_
_entity_poly.entity_id
_entity_poly.type
_entity_poly.pdbx_seq_one_letter_code
_entity_poly.pdbx_strand_id
1 'polypeptide(L)'
;DPRSEQYKEKIEKGIIKPGEPFYQYIPGRSVDAVSSATELYFAKRGLLYSYVGGKRYDTTFLHLKEWLSCIRHGGTPACGIDQAFQEAITAHMGTRAYLEGRTMYWDAEKEEITRG
;
A
#
# COMPACT_ATOMS: atom_id res chain seq x y z
N ASP A 1 13.55 -18.09 -9.20
CA ASP A 1 13.66 -19.40 -8.52
C ASP A 1 14.38 -19.18 -7.20
N PRO A 2 13.80 -19.56 -6.05
CA PRO A 2 14.46 -19.51 -4.74
C PRO A 2 15.80 -20.28 -4.65
N ARG A 3 16.08 -21.15 -5.64
CA ARG A 3 17.32 -21.94 -5.76
C ARG A 3 18.39 -21.30 -6.66
N SER A 4 18.23 -20.02 -7.04
CA SER A 4 19.23 -19.33 -7.86
C SER A 4 20.47 -18.97 -7.05
N GLU A 5 21.62 -19.55 -7.38
CA GLU A 5 22.93 -19.27 -6.77
C GLU A 5 23.58 -17.99 -7.35
N GLN A 6 23.00 -17.39 -8.39
CA GLN A 6 23.59 -16.29 -9.17
C GLN A 6 23.99 -15.05 -8.33
N TYR A 7 23.29 -14.81 -7.23
CA TYR A 7 23.49 -13.63 -6.37
C TYR A 7 23.92 -13.97 -4.94
N LYS A 8 24.18 -15.24 -4.64
CA LYS A 8 24.42 -15.73 -3.29
C LYS A 8 25.57 -15.01 -2.59
N GLU A 9 26.74 -14.94 -3.23
CA GLU A 9 27.88 -14.23 -2.63
C GLU A 9 27.59 -12.75 -2.39
N LYS A 10 26.84 -12.10 -3.28
CA LYS A 10 26.52 -10.67 -3.14
C LYS A 10 25.46 -10.44 -2.05
N ILE A 11 24.58 -11.41 -1.81
CA ILE A 11 23.63 -11.41 -0.69
C ILE A 11 24.37 -11.63 0.63
N GLU A 12 25.26 -12.62 0.70
CA GLU A 12 26.08 -12.92 1.88
C GLU A 12 27.00 -11.76 2.26
N LYS A 13 27.57 -11.08 1.26
CA LYS A 13 28.40 -9.87 1.44
C LYS A 13 27.56 -8.62 1.76
N GLY A 14 26.23 -8.72 1.84
CA GLY A 14 25.32 -7.60 2.14
C GLY A 14 25.21 -6.54 1.03
N ILE A 15 25.77 -6.81 -0.15
CA ILE A 15 25.70 -5.93 -1.33
C ILE A 15 24.28 -5.95 -1.91
N ILE A 16 23.60 -7.09 -1.83
CA ILE A 16 22.21 -7.26 -2.26
C ILE A 16 21.39 -7.63 -1.02
N LYS A 17 20.36 -6.85 -0.73
CA LYS A 17 19.42 -7.13 0.36
C LYS A 17 18.17 -7.83 -0.20
N PRO A 18 17.92 -9.11 0.14
CA PRO A 18 16.71 -9.80 -0.28
C PRO A 18 15.47 -9.05 0.20
N GLY A 19 14.49 -8.85 -0.69
CA GLY A 19 13.25 -8.09 -0.39
C GLY A 19 13.38 -6.58 -0.57
N GLU A 20 14.56 -6.06 -0.90
CA GLU A 20 14.76 -4.67 -1.29
C GLU A 20 15.06 -4.58 -2.80
N PRO A 21 14.44 -3.64 -3.54
CA PRO A 21 14.77 -3.42 -4.94
C PRO A 21 16.22 -2.94 -5.08
N PHE A 22 16.94 -3.51 -6.06
CA PHE A 22 18.36 -3.20 -6.34
C PHE A 22 18.62 -1.73 -6.67
N TYR A 23 17.64 -1.07 -7.28
CA TYR A 23 17.72 0.31 -7.70
C TYR A 23 16.30 0.88 -7.69
N GLN A 24 16.10 2.00 -7.00
CA GLN A 24 14.87 2.77 -7.10
C GLN A 24 15.14 4.03 -7.89
N TYR A 25 14.56 4.07 -9.08
CA TYR A 25 14.61 5.26 -9.92
C TYR A 25 13.48 6.21 -9.51
N ILE A 26 13.84 7.34 -8.89
CA ILE A 26 12.93 8.45 -8.63
C ILE A 26 13.24 9.54 -9.69
N PRO A 27 12.54 9.59 -10.84
CA PRO A 27 12.73 10.63 -11.84
C PRO A 27 12.59 12.02 -11.20
N GLY A 28 13.61 12.85 -11.42
CA GLY A 28 13.68 14.23 -10.92
C GLY A 28 14.49 14.45 -9.64
N ARG A 29 15.04 13.40 -8.99
CA ARG A 29 16.02 13.56 -7.91
C ARG A 29 17.33 12.87 -8.27
N SER A 30 18.44 13.63 -8.24
CA SER A 30 19.79 13.06 -8.20
C SER A 30 20.08 12.68 -6.75
N VAL A 31 20.40 11.41 -6.52
CA VAL A 31 20.76 10.74 -5.24
C VAL A 31 19.60 10.40 -4.28
N ASP A 32 19.37 9.09 -4.08
CA ASP A 32 18.43 8.49 -3.13
C ASP A 32 19.07 8.34 -1.73
N ALA A 33 19.48 9.47 -1.14
CA ALA A 33 20.11 9.50 0.18
C ALA A 33 19.25 10.19 1.28
N VAL A 34 18.07 10.71 0.91
CA VAL A 34 17.25 11.59 1.78
C VAL A 34 15.81 11.10 1.96
N SER A 35 15.46 9.92 1.42
CA SER A 35 14.10 9.37 1.55
C SER A 35 13.91 8.78 2.96
N SER A 36 12.95 9.28 3.74
CA SER A 36 12.66 8.71 5.07
C SER A 36 12.15 7.26 4.95
N ALA A 37 12.31 6.44 5.99
CA ALA A 37 11.80 5.06 5.98
C ALA A 37 10.29 4.99 5.70
N THR A 38 9.53 5.99 6.18
CA THR A 38 8.10 6.16 5.91
C THR A 38 7.87 6.49 4.43
N GLU A 39 8.56 7.47 3.87
CA GLU A 39 8.43 7.83 2.45
C GLU A 39 8.72 6.63 1.54
N LEU A 40 9.78 5.87 1.85
CA LEU A 40 10.14 4.64 1.14
C LEU A 40 9.04 3.57 1.24
N TYR A 41 8.48 3.37 2.43
CA TYR A 41 7.40 2.41 2.67
C TYR A 41 6.14 2.74 1.86
N PHE A 42 5.72 4.01 1.88
CA PHE A 42 4.55 4.46 1.12
C PHE A 42 4.82 4.47 -0.40
N ALA A 43 6.02 4.88 -0.84
CA ALA A 43 6.41 4.81 -2.25
C ALA A 43 6.39 3.38 -2.81
N LYS A 44 6.96 2.41 -2.08
CA LYS A 44 6.99 0.98 -2.47
C LYS A 44 5.60 0.40 -2.67
N ARG A 45 4.59 0.93 -1.97
CA ARG A 45 3.19 0.51 -2.07
C ARG A 45 2.38 1.35 -3.07
N GLY A 46 3.02 2.25 -3.81
CA GLY A 46 2.36 3.14 -4.77
C GLY A 46 1.44 4.17 -4.11
N LEU A 47 1.66 4.48 -2.83
CA LEU A 47 0.78 5.36 -2.04
C LEU A 47 1.18 6.84 -2.13
N LEU A 48 2.42 7.16 -2.56
CA LEU A 48 2.87 8.54 -2.74
C LEU A 48 2.70 9.06 -4.17
N TYR A 49 2.93 8.19 -5.16
CA TYR A 49 2.85 8.54 -6.56
C TYR A 49 2.76 7.26 -7.40
N SER A 50 2.17 7.39 -8.59
CA SER A 50 2.10 6.33 -9.58
C SER A 50 2.62 6.83 -10.94
N TYR A 51 2.98 5.90 -11.83
CA TYR A 51 3.39 6.22 -13.19
C TYR A 51 2.32 5.81 -14.19
N VAL A 52 1.83 6.78 -14.96
CA VAL A 52 0.88 6.55 -16.04
C VAL A 52 1.52 7.05 -17.34
N GLY A 53 1.80 6.14 -18.27
CA GLY A 53 2.48 6.48 -19.52
C GLY A 53 3.89 7.07 -19.31
N GLY A 54 4.62 6.60 -18.29
CA GLY A 54 5.96 7.08 -17.95
C GLY A 54 6.00 8.43 -17.22
N LYS A 55 4.86 9.09 -17.00
CA LYS A 55 4.75 10.33 -16.23
C LYS A 55 4.33 10.04 -14.80
N ARG A 56 4.94 10.76 -13.85
CA ARG A 56 4.61 10.69 -12.43
C ARG A 56 3.30 11.44 -12.15
N TYR A 57 2.39 10.79 -11.43
CA TYR A 57 1.14 11.36 -10.97
C TYR A 57 1.00 11.23 -9.45
N ASP A 58 0.43 12.25 -8.83
CA ASP A 58 -0.07 12.19 -7.45
C ASP A 58 -1.26 11.21 -7.39
N THR A 59 -1.22 10.29 -6.43
CA THR A 59 -2.26 9.28 -6.22
C THR A 59 -3.61 9.89 -5.82
N THR A 60 -3.59 11.03 -5.13
CA THR A 60 -4.79 11.81 -4.76
C THR A 60 -5.51 12.32 -6.00
N PHE A 61 -4.74 12.78 -7.00
CA PHE A 61 -5.28 13.21 -8.28
C PHE A 61 -5.95 12.05 -9.03
N LEU A 62 -5.36 10.85 -8.97
CA LEU A 62 -5.94 9.67 -9.62
C LEU A 62 -7.29 9.28 -8.99
N HIS A 63 -7.40 9.31 -7.66
CA HIS A 63 -8.66 9.06 -6.95
C HIS A 63 -9.77 10.05 -7.37
N LEU A 64 -9.47 11.35 -7.40
CA LEU A 64 -10.44 12.37 -7.80
C LEU A 64 -10.83 12.24 -9.28
N LYS A 65 -9.86 11.95 -10.16
CA LYS A 65 -10.12 11.73 -11.58
C LYS A 65 -11.08 10.57 -11.80
N GLU A 66 -10.85 9.45 -11.13
CA GLU A 66 -11.72 8.27 -11.19
C GLU A 66 -13.13 8.61 -10.70
N TRP A 67 -13.25 9.20 -9.51
CA TRP A 67 -14.53 9.58 -8.93
C TRP A 67 -15.34 10.49 -9.86
N LEU A 68 -14.71 11.53 -10.41
CA LEU A 68 -15.34 12.43 -11.38
C LEU A 68 -15.71 11.75 -12.70
N SER A 69 -14.95 10.74 -13.13
CA SER A 69 -15.25 9.92 -14.31
C SER A 69 -16.48 9.07 -14.08
N CYS A 70 -16.59 8.42 -12.91
CA CYS A 70 -17.75 7.62 -12.53
C CYS A 70 -19.03 8.46 -12.48
N ILE A 71 -18.97 9.68 -11.93
CA ILE A 71 -20.11 10.62 -11.94
C ILE A 71 -20.56 10.95 -13.37
N ARG A 72 -19.60 11.21 -14.28
CA ARG A 72 -19.91 11.62 -15.66
C ARG A 72 -20.43 10.50 -16.55
N HIS A 73 -19.95 9.28 -16.33
CA HIS A 73 -20.18 8.16 -17.24
C HIS A 73 -21.05 7.05 -16.64
N GLY A 74 -21.53 7.22 -15.40
CA GLY A 74 -22.36 6.22 -14.72
C GLY A 74 -21.59 4.97 -14.29
N GLY A 75 -20.31 5.11 -13.96
CA GLY A 75 -19.46 4.00 -13.48
C GLY A 75 -19.48 3.84 -11.95
N THR A 76 -18.90 2.74 -11.46
CA THR A 76 -18.68 2.49 -10.03
C THR A 76 -17.24 2.84 -9.66
N PRO A 77 -16.98 3.68 -8.63
CA PRO A 77 -15.63 3.95 -8.15
C PRO A 77 -14.93 2.68 -7.65
N ALA A 78 -13.60 2.57 -7.81
CA ALA A 78 -12.83 1.45 -7.28
C ALA A 78 -12.89 1.33 -5.75
N CYS A 79 -12.96 2.47 -5.04
CA CYS A 79 -13.24 2.51 -3.61
C CYS A 79 -14.65 3.09 -3.38
N GLY A 80 -15.64 2.21 -3.28
CA GLY A 80 -17.05 2.53 -3.05
C GLY A 80 -17.44 2.37 -1.58
N ILE A 81 -18.76 2.32 -1.34
CA ILE A 81 -19.31 2.30 0.03
C ILE A 81 -18.96 1.00 0.79
N ASP A 82 -18.89 -0.12 0.07
CA ASP A 82 -18.58 -1.42 0.67
C ASP A 82 -17.13 -1.48 1.14
N GLN A 83 -16.18 -1.00 0.32
CA GLN A 83 -14.78 -0.88 0.71
C GLN A 83 -14.62 0.08 1.90
N ALA A 84 -15.30 1.24 1.86
CA ALA A 84 -15.25 2.21 2.95
C ALA A 84 -15.75 1.60 4.28
N PHE A 85 -16.82 0.80 4.24
CA PHE A 85 -17.32 0.08 5.40
C PHE A 85 -16.30 -0.92 5.93
N GLN A 86 -15.75 -1.77 5.07
CA GLN A 86 -14.74 -2.77 5.46
C GLN A 86 -13.49 -2.12 6.07
N GLU A 87 -13.02 -1.02 5.49
CA GLU A 87 -11.88 -0.25 5.99
C GLU A 87 -12.17 0.37 7.36
N ALA A 88 -13.35 0.99 7.53
CA ALA A 88 -13.76 1.60 8.80
C ALA A 88 -13.87 0.56 9.91
N ILE A 89 -14.53 -0.57 9.65
CA ILE A 89 -14.64 -1.68 10.62
C ILE A 89 -13.25 -2.24 10.95
N THR A 90 -12.39 -2.43 9.97
CA THR A 90 -11.01 -2.91 10.20
C THR A 90 -10.22 -1.95 11.09
N ALA A 91 -10.36 -0.63 10.89
CA ALA A 91 -9.72 0.38 11.74
C ALA A 91 -10.24 0.32 13.19
N HIS A 92 -11.56 0.14 13.37
CA HIS A 92 -12.15 -0.05 14.70
C HIS A 92 -11.70 -1.35 15.37
N MET A 93 -11.63 -2.46 14.62
CA MET A 93 -11.10 -3.73 15.09
C MET A 93 -9.66 -3.59 15.55
N GLY A 94 -8.80 -2.92 14.77
CA GLY A 94 -7.41 -2.66 15.13
C GLY A 94 -7.27 -1.82 16.40
N THR A 95 -8.10 -0.78 16.54
CA THR A 95 -8.14 0.06 17.74
C THR A 95 -8.53 -0.76 18.98
N ARG A 96 -9.59 -1.56 18.89
CA ARG A 96 -10.01 -2.44 19.99
C ARG A 96 -8.97 -3.50 20.31
N ALA A 97 -8.37 -4.10 19.29
CA ALA A 97 -7.34 -5.12 19.47
C ALA A 97 -6.13 -4.58 20.26
N TYR A 98 -5.71 -3.35 19.93
CA TYR A 98 -4.64 -2.66 20.63
C TYR A 98 -5.00 -2.37 22.10
N LEU A 99 -6.19 -1.82 22.35
CA LEU A 99 -6.62 -1.44 23.71
C LEU A 99 -6.93 -2.64 24.61
N GLU A 100 -7.50 -3.71 24.05
CA GLU A 100 -7.89 -4.91 24.78
C GLU A 100 -6.79 -5.99 24.82
N GLY A 101 -5.68 -5.79 24.10
CA GLY A 101 -4.53 -6.72 24.06
C GLY A 101 -4.86 -8.09 23.47
N ARG A 102 -5.81 -8.16 22.52
CA ARG A 102 -6.28 -9.42 21.93
C ARG A 102 -6.71 -9.25 20.47
N THR A 103 -6.75 -10.35 19.74
CA THR A 103 -7.33 -10.38 18.38
C THR A 103 -8.84 -10.15 18.42
N MET A 104 -9.33 -9.33 17.48
CA MET A 104 -10.76 -9.08 17.23
C MET A 104 -11.22 -9.83 15.98
N TYR A 105 -12.48 -10.23 15.95
CA TYR A 105 -13.11 -10.94 14.83
C TYR A 105 -14.34 -10.19 14.34
N TRP A 106 -14.74 -10.44 13.10
CA TRP A 106 -15.92 -9.86 12.48
C TRP A 106 -17.01 -10.93 12.32
N ASP A 107 -18.17 -10.70 12.92
CA ASP A 107 -19.38 -11.47 12.65
C ASP A 107 -20.12 -10.79 11.48
N ALA A 108 -20.03 -11.40 10.30
CA ALA A 108 -20.61 -10.83 9.08
C ALA A 108 -22.14 -10.95 9.02
N GLU A 109 -22.76 -11.86 9.78
CA GLU A 109 -24.22 -11.99 9.80
C GLU A 109 -24.86 -10.93 10.69
N LYS A 110 -24.20 -10.62 11.81
CA LYS A 110 -24.69 -9.60 12.76
C LYS A 110 -24.11 -8.20 12.51
N GLU A 111 -23.08 -8.10 11.69
CA GLU A 111 -22.27 -6.90 11.49
C GLU A 111 -21.66 -6.37 12.80
N GLU A 112 -21.06 -7.28 13.59
CA GLU A 112 -20.50 -6.96 14.90
C GLU A 112 -19.02 -7.32 15.04
N ILE A 113 -18.27 -6.49 15.76
CA ILE A 113 -16.90 -6.80 16.18
C ILE A 113 -16.95 -7.66 17.46
N THR A 114 -16.54 -8.91 17.31
CA THR A 114 -16.56 -9.92 18.38
C THR A 114 -15.14 -10.25 18.87
N ARG A 115 -15.09 -11.02 19.95
CA ARG A 115 -13.87 -11.44 20.64
C ARG A 115 -13.42 -12.86 20.24
N GLY A 116 -14.15 -13.52 19.34
CA GLY A 116 -14.07 -14.96 19.10
C GLY A 116 -15.04 -15.71 19.99
#